data_AF-E7QRV1-F1
#
_entry.id   AF-E7QRV1-F1
#
_cell.length_a   1.000
_cell.length_b   1.000
_cell.length_c   1.000
_cell.angle_alpha   90.00
_cell.angle_beta   90.00
_cell.angle_gamma   90.00
#
_symmetry.space_group_name_H-M   'P 1'
#
loop_
_entity.id
_entity.type
_entity.pdbx_description
1 polymer ?
#
loop_
_entity_poly.entity_id
_entity_poly.type
_entity_poly.pdbx_seq_one_letter_code
_entity_poly.pdbx_strand_id
1 'polypeptide(L)'
;MRRVLLSALVLVAAVVGSLGVGLGAGVAGAQETCTYPVTKTDATGTNVTIEEEPSRIVTLSPSAAQTMWKIGGKEKVVGVSKYSAYLDGASAKANVSGSGMTAAVPEKVVAQEPDLVLAPNVISDETVKKLRDAGLTVYKFRESKSIDDIYAKTELTGRLTGECDGAQRTVSWMKDRIETVHQAVEGEDSPKVMYVMSGGYTAGSGTFMDTIITQAGGTNVAAEAGIKSYQPISSEVVVEQQPDWFILSAGSKIPDDYGETPAAKENRTVSLNPNYVSQPAPQIVTPITKLAKTLHPEAYAQANVTTTTETTNTDTSGTDSKTTTTTAATTTESNGQPGLGVPVAVAAVALVGLLARRD
;
A
#
# COMPACT_ATOMS: atom_id res chain seq x y z
N MET A 1 26.71 -37.16 -66.67
CA MET A 1 27.91 -36.91 -65.84
C MET A 1 28.38 -35.48 -66.07
N ARG A 2 28.70 -34.77 -64.97
CA ARG A 2 29.58 -33.60 -64.84
C ARG A 2 29.37 -32.35 -65.71
N ARG A 3 28.98 -31.28 -64.99
CA ARG A 3 29.61 -29.94 -64.87
C ARG A 3 29.70 -29.07 -66.13
N VAL A 4 29.00 -27.94 -66.10
CA VAL A 4 29.49 -26.66 -66.65
C VAL A 4 29.17 -25.55 -65.66
N LEU A 5 30.23 -24.94 -65.11
CA LEU A 5 30.26 -23.60 -64.52
C LEU A 5 30.35 -22.61 -65.68
N LEU A 6 29.62 -21.50 -65.65
CA LEU A 6 29.98 -20.29 -66.39
C LEU A 6 29.41 -19.05 -65.69
N SER A 7 30.35 -18.23 -65.26
CA SER A 7 30.22 -16.91 -64.65
C SER A 7 29.69 -15.89 -65.64
N ALA A 8 28.85 -14.95 -65.17
CA ALA A 8 28.58 -13.71 -65.90
C ALA A 8 28.46 -12.53 -64.93
N LEU A 9 29.13 -11.47 -65.33
CA LEU A 9 29.56 -10.25 -64.66
C LEU A 9 28.52 -9.13 -64.91
N VAL A 10 27.99 -8.44 -63.90
CA VAL A 10 27.24 -7.17 -64.10
C VAL A 10 27.43 -6.18 -62.94
N LEU A 11 28.15 -5.10 -63.28
CA LEU A 11 28.03 -3.68 -62.90
C LEU A 11 27.77 -3.23 -61.45
N VAL A 12 28.75 -2.48 -60.97
CA VAL A 12 28.70 -1.47 -59.92
C VAL A 12 27.87 -0.26 -60.38
N ALA A 13 26.88 0.12 -59.57
CA ALA A 13 26.33 1.48 -59.57
C ALA A 13 26.25 1.97 -58.11
N ALA A 14 27.13 2.89 -57.76
CA ALA A 14 27.12 3.60 -56.49
C ALA A 14 26.04 4.69 -56.54
N VAL A 15 25.06 4.63 -55.64
CA VAL A 15 24.21 5.77 -55.28
C VAL A 15 24.39 6.03 -53.79
N VAL A 16 25.03 7.16 -53.51
CA VAL A 16 25.16 7.77 -52.20
C VAL A 16 23.84 8.47 -51.86
N GLY A 17 23.34 8.29 -50.63
CA GLY A 17 22.54 9.34 -50.00
C GLY A 17 21.36 8.89 -49.13
N SER A 18 21.47 9.20 -47.84
CA SER A 18 20.41 9.38 -46.83
C SER A 18 19.81 8.13 -46.16
N LEU A 19 20.54 7.64 -45.14
CA LEU A 19 19.98 6.98 -43.96
C LEU A 19 19.13 7.99 -43.17
N GLY A 20 17.84 8.07 -43.48
CA GLY A 20 16.84 8.65 -42.59
C GLY A 20 16.45 7.63 -41.52
N VAL A 21 17.26 7.54 -40.45
CA VAL A 21 16.84 6.91 -39.19
C VAL A 21 15.86 7.88 -38.54
N GLY A 22 14.58 7.53 -38.54
CA GLY A 22 13.54 8.36 -37.95
C GLY A 22 12.37 7.50 -37.50
N LEU A 23 12.38 7.17 -36.20
CA LEU A 23 11.24 7.05 -35.28
C LEU A 23 11.70 6.17 -34.11
N GLY A 24 12.46 6.79 -33.21
CA GLY A 24 12.50 6.31 -31.83
C GLY A 24 11.08 6.43 -31.29
N ALA A 25 10.42 5.29 -31.14
CA ALA A 25 9.23 5.19 -30.30
C ALA A 25 9.71 5.49 -28.87
N GLY A 26 9.60 6.76 -28.47
CA GLY A 26 9.66 7.11 -27.06
C GLY A 26 8.62 6.25 -26.36
N VAL A 27 9.05 5.47 -25.38
CA VAL A 27 8.15 4.76 -24.47
C VAL A 27 7.54 5.84 -23.57
N ALA A 28 6.65 6.65 -24.13
CA ALA A 28 5.66 7.35 -23.36
C ALA A 28 4.88 6.25 -22.65
N GLY A 29 5.10 6.11 -21.33
CA GLY A 29 4.30 5.21 -20.52
C GLY A 29 2.84 5.50 -20.84
N ALA A 30 2.16 4.53 -21.44
CA ALA A 30 0.76 4.70 -21.83
C ALA A 30 -0.02 5.00 -20.55
N GLN A 31 -0.48 6.25 -20.40
CA GLN A 31 -1.39 6.61 -19.34
C GLN A 31 -2.66 5.77 -19.56
N GLU A 32 -2.97 4.89 -18.61
CA GLU A 32 -4.21 4.14 -18.62
C GLU A 32 -5.35 5.14 -18.38
N THR A 33 -5.97 5.61 -19.46
CA THR A 33 -7.13 6.48 -19.35
C THR A 33 -8.35 5.66 -18.93
N CYS A 34 -8.97 6.05 -17.82
CA CYS A 34 -10.30 5.56 -17.48
C CYS A 34 -11.30 6.03 -18.55
N THR A 35 -12.15 5.13 -19.04
CA THR A 35 -13.22 5.45 -19.99
C THR A 35 -14.56 4.99 -19.43
N TYR A 36 -15.60 5.73 -19.80
CA TYR A 36 -16.98 5.49 -19.41
C TYR A 36 -17.89 5.42 -20.65
N PRO A 37 -18.99 4.64 -20.62
CA PRO A 37 -19.46 3.85 -19.49
C PRO A 37 -18.58 2.64 -19.19
N VAL A 38 -18.52 2.22 -17.92
CA VAL A 38 -17.84 0.99 -17.50
C VAL A 38 -18.85 0.03 -16.87
N THR A 39 -18.91 -1.19 -17.40
CA THR A 39 -19.75 -2.27 -16.85
C THR A 39 -18.87 -3.37 -16.29
N LYS A 40 -19.13 -3.77 -15.04
CA LYS A 40 -18.43 -4.88 -14.36
C LYS A 40 -19.41 -5.75 -13.57
N THR A 41 -19.19 -7.07 -13.62
CA THR A 41 -19.95 -8.03 -12.82
C THR A 41 -19.35 -8.15 -11.42
N ASP A 42 -20.13 -7.77 -10.43
CA ASP A 42 -19.69 -7.75 -9.05
C ASP A 42 -19.81 -9.14 -8.37
N ALA A 43 -19.54 -9.24 -7.06
CA ALA A 43 -19.57 -10.52 -6.36
C ALA A 43 -20.97 -11.13 -6.19
N THR A 44 -22.03 -10.34 -6.34
CA THR A 44 -23.43 -10.82 -6.30
C THR A 44 -23.90 -11.33 -7.66
N GLY A 45 -23.05 -11.29 -8.69
CA GLY A 45 -23.42 -11.61 -10.07
C GLY A 45 -24.17 -10.49 -10.78
N THR A 46 -24.26 -9.29 -10.17
CA THR A 46 -24.94 -8.14 -10.76
C THR A 46 -23.99 -7.41 -11.71
N ASN A 47 -24.46 -7.12 -12.92
CA ASN A 47 -23.77 -6.19 -13.82
C ASN A 47 -24.03 -4.76 -13.36
N VAL A 48 -22.99 -4.10 -12.87
CA VAL A 48 -23.03 -2.70 -12.44
C VAL A 48 -22.44 -1.86 -13.55
N THR A 49 -23.23 -0.93 -14.09
CA THR A 49 -22.79 0.07 -15.06
C THR A 49 -22.62 1.40 -14.35
N ILE A 50 -21.48 2.03 -14.58
CA ILE A 50 -21.19 3.40 -14.18
C ILE A 50 -21.11 4.21 -15.48
N GLU A 51 -22.05 5.13 -15.66
CA GLU A 51 -22.24 5.85 -16.93
C GLU A 51 -21.22 6.97 -17.13
N GLU A 52 -20.79 7.61 -16.03
CA GLU A 52 -19.85 8.72 -16.01
C GLU A 52 -18.94 8.64 -14.78
N GLU A 53 -17.85 9.41 -14.78
CA GLU A 53 -16.91 9.42 -13.68
C GLU A 53 -17.59 9.87 -12.37
N PRO A 54 -17.62 9.04 -11.31
CA PRO A 54 -18.33 9.37 -10.09
C PRO A 54 -17.63 10.48 -9.32
N SER A 55 -18.40 11.47 -8.88
CA SER A 55 -17.93 12.63 -8.14
C SER A 55 -18.13 12.50 -6.63
N ARG A 56 -19.12 11.69 -6.21
CA ARG A 56 -19.50 11.44 -4.82
C ARG A 56 -19.50 9.95 -4.52
N ILE A 57 -18.51 9.52 -3.73
CA ILE A 57 -18.28 8.10 -3.43
C ILE A 57 -18.49 7.84 -1.94
N VAL A 58 -19.21 6.78 -1.61
CA VAL A 58 -19.26 6.25 -0.24
C VAL A 58 -18.47 4.94 -0.16
N THR A 59 -17.62 4.82 0.86
CA THR A 59 -16.86 3.59 1.15
C THR A 59 -17.40 2.93 2.42
N LEU A 60 -17.94 1.71 2.30
CA LEU A 60 -18.65 1.07 3.41
C LEU A 60 -17.72 0.39 4.43
N SER A 61 -16.43 0.24 4.13
CA SER A 61 -15.46 -0.32 5.08
C SER A 61 -14.06 0.29 4.92
N PRO A 62 -13.18 0.11 5.93
CA PRO A 62 -11.81 0.64 5.91
C PRO A 62 -10.97 0.18 4.73
N SER A 63 -11.16 -1.03 4.20
CA SER A 63 -10.34 -1.51 3.07
C SER A 63 -10.65 -0.75 1.77
N ALA A 64 -11.92 -0.40 1.50
CA ALA A 64 -12.27 0.45 0.37
C ALA A 64 -11.77 1.89 0.56
N ALA A 65 -11.93 2.45 1.77
CA ALA A 65 -11.40 3.78 2.09
C ALA A 65 -9.88 3.83 1.91
N GLN A 66 -9.14 2.85 2.45
CA GLN A 66 -7.69 2.79 2.32
C GLN A 66 -7.25 2.73 0.85
N THR A 67 -7.93 1.95 0.01
CA THR A 67 -7.66 1.92 -1.44
C THR A 67 -7.91 3.29 -2.06
N MET A 68 -9.05 3.94 -1.80
CA MET A 68 -9.34 5.29 -2.32
C MET A 68 -8.30 6.32 -1.91
N TRP A 69 -7.83 6.27 -0.67
CA TRP A 69 -6.76 7.15 -0.18
C TRP A 69 -5.44 6.90 -0.90
N LYS A 70 -5.10 5.63 -1.15
CA LYS A 70 -3.83 5.28 -1.77
C LYS A 70 -3.79 5.63 -3.25
N ILE A 71 -4.91 5.46 -3.97
CA ILE A 71 -5.00 5.78 -5.41
C ILE A 71 -5.24 7.27 -5.68
N GLY A 72 -5.43 8.10 -4.66
CA GLY A 72 -5.61 9.56 -4.81
C GLY A 72 -7.06 10.05 -4.87
N GLY A 73 -8.05 9.16 -4.88
CA GLY A 73 -9.47 9.53 -4.98
C GLY A 73 -10.12 9.97 -3.65
N LYS A 74 -9.36 10.35 -2.62
CA LYS A 74 -9.90 10.70 -1.29
C LYS A 74 -10.88 11.90 -1.32
N GLU A 75 -10.69 12.81 -2.28
CA GLU A 75 -11.52 14.02 -2.38
C GLU A 75 -12.95 13.70 -2.85
N LYS A 76 -13.11 12.70 -3.71
CA LYS A 76 -14.43 12.20 -4.14
C LYS A 76 -15.18 11.46 -3.03
N VAL A 77 -14.50 11.03 -1.97
CA VAL A 77 -15.15 10.28 -0.89
C VAL A 77 -15.92 11.24 0.02
N VAL A 78 -17.23 11.03 0.12
CA VAL A 78 -18.16 11.84 0.95
C VAL A 78 -18.60 11.13 2.23
N GLY A 79 -18.53 9.79 2.26
CA GLY A 79 -18.89 8.99 3.43
C GLY A 79 -17.97 7.79 3.66
N VAL A 80 -17.67 7.54 4.93
CA VAL A 80 -16.78 6.45 5.38
C VAL A 80 -17.36 5.76 6.61
N SER A 81 -16.88 4.54 6.87
CA SER A 81 -17.05 3.91 8.17
C SER A 81 -16.21 4.61 9.24
N LYS A 82 -16.69 4.68 10.49
CA LYS A 82 -15.92 5.25 11.62
C LYS A 82 -14.57 4.55 11.84
N TYR A 83 -14.46 3.29 11.43
CA TYR A 83 -13.21 2.50 11.53
C TYR A 83 -12.15 2.94 10.51
N SER A 84 -12.46 3.87 9.61
CA SER A 84 -11.51 4.48 8.67
C SER A 84 -10.89 5.78 9.22
N ALA A 85 -11.23 6.21 10.43
CA ALA A 85 -10.80 7.50 11.00
C ALA A 85 -9.28 7.66 11.18
N TYR A 86 -8.51 6.58 11.09
CA TYR A 86 -7.05 6.61 11.10
C TYR A 86 -6.45 7.17 9.80
N LEU A 87 -7.23 7.20 8.71
CA LEU A 87 -6.82 7.79 7.44
C LEU A 87 -6.89 9.31 7.52
N ASP A 88 -5.85 9.97 7.01
CA ASP A 88 -5.74 11.42 7.02
C ASP A 88 -6.97 12.10 6.42
N GLY A 89 -7.61 13.00 7.18
CA GLY A 89 -8.83 13.70 6.77
C GLY A 89 -10.13 12.87 6.73
N ALA A 90 -10.10 11.56 7.01
CA ALA A 90 -11.31 10.72 6.96
C ALA A 90 -12.36 11.10 8.01
N SER A 91 -11.93 11.61 9.17
CA SER A 91 -12.83 12.09 10.24
C SER A 91 -13.68 13.31 9.84
N ALA A 92 -13.32 14.02 8.76
CA ALA A 92 -14.11 15.11 8.21
C ALA A 92 -15.22 14.63 7.25
N LYS A 93 -15.21 13.35 6.86
CA LYS A 93 -16.24 12.76 5.98
C LYS A 93 -17.44 12.27 6.81
N ALA A 94 -18.59 12.08 6.18
CA ALA A 94 -19.77 11.59 6.88
C ALA A 94 -19.57 10.16 7.39
N ASN A 95 -19.93 9.91 8.66
CA ASN A 95 -19.88 8.57 9.23
C ASN A 95 -21.14 7.77 8.86
N VAL A 96 -20.98 6.80 7.96
CA VAL A 96 -22.08 5.91 7.50
C VAL A 96 -22.14 4.57 8.23
N SER A 97 -21.31 4.35 9.25
CA SER A 97 -21.28 3.08 9.99
C SER A 97 -22.44 2.88 10.97
N GLY A 98 -22.76 1.60 11.21
CA GLY A 98 -23.72 1.12 12.22
C GLY A 98 -23.07 0.62 13.50
N SER A 99 -23.79 -0.23 14.25
CA SER A 99 -23.35 -0.73 15.55
C SER A 99 -22.22 -1.78 15.49
N GLY A 100 -21.88 -2.29 14.30
CA GLY A 100 -20.84 -3.31 14.10
C GLY A 100 -19.73 -2.86 13.13
N MET A 101 -18.61 -3.59 13.13
CA MET A 101 -17.43 -3.27 12.31
C MET A 101 -17.70 -3.30 10.80
N THR A 102 -18.63 -4.14 10.37
CA THR A 102 -19.04 -4.35 8.97
C THR A 102 -20.42 -3.77 8.66
N ALA A 103 -21.05 -3.11 9.64
CA ALA A 103 -22.39 -2.56 9.50
C ALA A 103 -22.34 -1.16 8.89
N ALA A 104 -23.13 -0.93 7.85
CA ALA A 104 -23.48 0.39 7.33
C ALA A 104 -24.94 0.71 7.63
N VAL A 105 -25.27 1.99 7.74
CA VAL A 105 -26.65 2.46 7.92
C VAL A 105 -27.16 3.00 6.57
N PRO A 106 -28.07 2.29 5.87
CA PRO A 106 -28.50 2.67 4.53
C PRO A 106 -29.00 4.11 4.42
N GLU A 107 -29.74 4.58 5.40
CA GLU A 107 -30.29 5.94 5.45
C GLU A 107 -29.18 7.00 5.47
N LYS A 108 -28.09 6.73 6.20
CA LYS A 108 -26.93 7.62 6.24
C LYS A 108 -26.18 7.63 4.92
N VAL A 109 -26.13 6.49 4.22
CA VAL A 109 -25.50 6.39 2.89
C VAL A 109 -26.33 7.17 1.86
N VAL A 110 -27.65 6.96 1.83
CA VAL A 110 -28.57 7.68 0.93
C VAL A 110 -28.51 9.18 1.16
N ALA A 111 -28.43 9.64 2.41
CA ALA A 111 -28.31 11.05 2.75
C ALA A 111 -27.02 11.72 2.24
N GLN A 112 -26.01 10.94 1.81
CA GLN A 112 -24.82 11.48 1.15
C GLN A 112 -24.98 11.64 -0.35
N GLU A 113 -26.10 11.22 -0.95
CA GLU A 113 -26.35 11.31 -2.39
C GLU A 113 -25.15 10.83 -3.23
N PRO A 114 -24.66 9.58 -3.04
CA PRO A 114 -23.49 9.09 -3.76
C PRO A 114 -23.83 8.60 -5.17
N ASP A 115 -22.93 8.87 -6.10
CA ASP A 115 -22.95 8.35 -7.47
C ASP A 115 -22.48 6.89 -7.51
N LEU A 116 -21.65 6.50 -6.53
CA LEU A 116 -21.13 5.15 -6.37
C LEU A 116 -20.91 4.77 -4.91
N VAL A 117 -21.36 3.59 -4.53
CA VAL A 117 -21.07 2.97 -3.23
C VAL A 117 -20.14 1.77 -3.41
N LEU A 118 -18.98 1.84 -2.77
CA LEU A 118 -17.98 0.77 -2.75
C LEU A 118 -18.23 -0.13 -1.53
N ALA A 119 -18.64 -1.37 -1.78
CA ALA A 119 -19.00 -2.34 -0.74
C ALA A 119 -18.02 -3.54 -0.74
N PRO A 120 -17.04 -3.59 0.18
CA PRO A 120 -16.15 -4.75 0.32
C PRO A 120 -16.89 -6.06 0.66
N ASN A 121 -16.23 -7.20 0.48
CA ASN A 121 -16.82 -8.54 0.67
C ASN A 121 -17.46 -8.76 2.05
N VAL A 122 -16.99 -8.06 3.08
CA VAL A 122 -17.51 -8.14 4.45
C VAL A 122 -18.88 -7.48 4.67
N ILE A 123 -19.32 -6.60 3.77
CA ILE A 123 -20.65 -5.97 3.84
C ILE A 123 -21.72 -7.00 3.47
N SER A 124 -22.82 -7.16 4.21
CA SER A 124 -23.80 -8.20 3.85
C SER A 124 -24.48 -7.93 2.50
N ASP A 125 -24.81 -9.00 1.77
CA ASP A 125 -25.59 -8.88 0.52
C ASP A 125 -26.97 -8.27 0.76
N GLU A 126 -27.55 -8.47 1.95
CA GLU A 126 -28.77 -7.79 2.40
C GLU A 126 -28.58 -6.26 2.45
N THR A 127 -27.46 -5.77 2.99
CA THR A 127 -27.16 -4.33 3.03
C THR A 127 -26.98 -3.78 1.62
N VAL A 128 -26.26 -4.51 0.75
CA VAL A 128 -26.09 -4.14 -0.66
C VAL A 128 -27.45 -4.07 -1.36
N LYS A 129 -28.32 -5.06 -1.15
CA LYS A 129 -29.67 -5.07 -1.69
C LYS A 129 -30.49 -3.86 -1.24
N LYS A 130 -30.51 -3.54 0.05
CA LYS A 130 -31.24 -2.37 0.58
C LYS A 130 -30.79 -1.06 -0.07
N LEU A 131 -29.48 -0.87 -0.25
CA LEU A 131 -28.92 0.31 -0.90
C LEU A 131 -29.31 0.40 -2.38
N ARG A 132 -29.32 -0.73 -3.10
CA ARG A 132 -29.78 -0.79 -4.50
C ARG A 132 -31.28 -0.57 -4.63
N ASP A 133 -32.08 -1.15 -3.75
CA ASP A 133 -33.54 -0.94 -3.71
C ASP A 133 -33.87 0.55 -3.42
N ALA A 134 -32.96 1.29 -2.78
CA ALA A 134 -33.03 2.74 -2.60
C ALA A 134 -32.51 3.56 -3.81
N GLY A 135 -32.20 2.91 -4.94
CA GLY A 135 -31.80 3.56 -6.19
C GLY A 135 -30.31 3.88 -6.31
N LEU A 136 -29.45 3.43 -5.39
CA LEU A 136 -28.02 3.70 -5.46
C LEU A 136 -27.27 2.70 -6.33
N THR A 137 -26.26 3.19 -7.06
CA THR A 137 -25.26 2.34 -7.73
C THR A 137 -24.29 1.77 -6.69
N VAL A 138 -24.32 0.46 -6.47
CA VAL A 138 -23.48 -0.22 -5.48
C VAL A 138 -22.62 -1.28 -6.16
N TYR A 139 -21.30 -1.22 -5.98
CA TYR A 139 -20.38 -2.26 -6.44
C TYR A 139 -19.90 -3.13 -5.27
N LYS A 140 -20.26 -4.43 -5.30
CA LYS A 140 -19.84 -5.41 -4.31
C LYS A 140 -18.54 -6.11 -4.71
N PHE A 141 -17.47 -5.89 -3.95
CA PHE A 141 -16.19 -6.57 -4.20
C PHE A 141 -16.23 -8.03 -3.75
N ARG A 142 -15.50 -8.87 -4.50
CA ARG A 142 -15.16 -10.23 -4.10
C ARG A 142 -14.18 -10.22 -2.94
N GLU A 143 -14.09 -11.35 -2.24
CA GLU A 143 -13.05 -11.57 -1.24
C GLU A 143 -11.68 -11.59 -1.91
N SER A 144 -10.71 -10.89 -1.30
CA SER A 144 -9.30 -10.95 -1.70
C SER A 144 -8.61 -11.99 -0.82
N LYS A 145 -8.07 -13.04 -1.43
CA LYS A 145 -7.39 -14.16 -0.77
C LYS A 145 -5.87 -14.15 -0.97
N SER A 146 -5.39 -13.31 -1.88
CA SER A 146 -3.97 -13.15 -2.19
C SER A 146 -3.58 -11.68 -2.34
N ILE A 147 -2.28 -11.41 -2.44
CA ILE A 147 -1.76 -10.08 -2.80
C ILE A 147 -2.17 -9.72 -4.23
N ASP A 148 -2.17 -10.67 -5.16
CA ASP A 148 -2.62 -10.45 -6.54
C ASP A 148 -4.10 -10.04 -6.61
N ASP A 149 -4.96 -10.61 -5.75
CA ASP A 149 -6.34 -10.16 -5.64
C ASP A 149 -6.44 -8.71 -5.17
N ILE A 150 -5.48 -8.24 -4.36
CA ILE A 150 -5.41 -6.84 -3.91
C ILE A 150 -4.93 -5.94 -5.05
N TYR A 151 -3.99 -6.39 -5.88
CA TYR A 151 -3.60 -5.67 -7.12
C TYR A 151 -4.81 -5.50 -8.03
N ALA A 152 -5.48 -6.61 -8.37
CA ALA A 152 -6.65 -6.60 -9.23
C ALA A 152 -7.79 -5.74 -8.64
N LYS A 153 -8.03 -5.82 -7.33
CA LYS A 153 -9.04 -4.97 -6.66
C LYS A 153 -8.67 -3.50 -6.72
N THR A 154 -7.39 -3.16 -6.61
CA THR A 154 -6.91 -1.76 -6.65
C THR A 154 -7.08 -1.19 -8.05
N GLU A 155 -6.67 -1.91 -9.09
CA GLU A 155 -6.89 -1.54 -10.50
C GLU A 155 -8.38 -1.38 -10.81
N LEU A 156 -9.19 -2.36 -10.40
CA LEU A 156 -10.64 -2.31 -10.55
C LEU A 156 -11.23 -1.09 -9.86
N THR A 157 -10.80 -0.77 -8.64
CA THR A 157 -11.25 0.42 -7.91
C THR A 157 -10.90 1.69 -8.69
N GLY A 158 -9.67 1.78 -9.24
CA GLY A 158 -9.28 2.88 -10.13
C GLY A 158 -10.23 3.02 -11.33
N ARG A 159 -10.46 1.92 -12.05
CA ARG A 159 -11.36 1.89 -13.23
C ARG A 159 -12.80 2.31 -12.91
N LEU A 160 -13.34 1.92 -11.75
CA LEU A 160 -14.70 2.28 -11.34
C LEU A 160 -14.80 3.77 -10.95
N THR A 161 -13.71 4.38 -10.46
CA THR A 161 -13.74 5.69 -9.78
C THR A 161 -13.05 6.82 -10.55
N GLY A 162 -12.48 6.54 -11.72
CA GLY A 162 -11.75 7.51 -12.54
C GLY A 162 -10.27 7.62 -12.18
N GLU A 163 -9.81 6.86 -11.18
CA GLU A 163 -8.45 6.95 -10.63
C GLU A 163 -7.48 5.92 -11.24
N CYS A 164 -7.55 5.70 -12.56
CA CYS A 164 -6.75 4.68 -13.26
C CYS A 164 -5.23 4.90 -13.08
N ASP A 165 -4.75 6.11 -13.35
CA ASP A 165 -3.35 6.50 -13.17
C ASP A 165 -2.87 6.29 -11.71
N GLY A 166 -3.71 6.64 -10.74
CA GLY A 166 -3.42 6.46 -9.32
C GLY A 166 -3.40 5.00 -8.88
N ALA A 167 -4.31 4.18 -9.43
CA ALA A 167 -4.33 2.75 -9.21
C ALA A 167 -3.12 2.04 -9.83
N GLN A 168 -2.75 2.41 -11.06
CA GLN A 168 -1.55 1.88 -11.73
C GLN A 168 -0.29 2.19 -10.91
N ARG A 169 -0.07 3.46 -10.55
CA ARG A 169 1.06 3.86 -9.68
C ARG A 169 1.07 3.10 -8.36
N THR A 170 -0.12 2.89 -7.77
CA THR A 170 -0.24 2.14 -6.52
C THR A 170 0.16 0.68 -6.71
N VAL A 171 -0.33 0.01 -7.75
CA VAL A 171 0.00 -1.41 -8.00
C VAL A 171 1.47 -1.57 -8.35
N SER A 172 2.07 -0.69 -9.16
CA SER A 172 3.51 -0.68 -9.40
C SER A 172 4.29 -0.55 -8.09
N TRP A 173 3.95 0.45 -7.26
CA TRP A 173 4.57 0.60 -5.94
C TRP A 173 4.45 -0.65 -5.06
N MET A 174 3.31 -1.33 -5.10
CA MET A 174 3.15 -2.57 -4.34
C MET A 174 4.04 -3.69 -4.90
N LYS A 175 4.02 -3.90 -6.21
CA LYS A 175 4.83 -4.93 -6.88
C LYS A 175 6.32 -4.72 -6.63
N ASP A 176 6.82 -3.50 -6.78
CA ASP A 176 8.24 -3.19 -6.55
C ASP A 176 8.67 -3.55 -5.13
N ARG A 177 7.86 -3.22 -4.12
CA ARG A 177 8.18 -3.57 -2.73
C ARG A 177 8.10 -5.06 -2.45
N ILE A 178 7.09 -5.75 -2.98
CA ILE A 178 6.94 -7.19 -2.80
C ILE A 178 8.07 -7.93 -3.50
N GLU A 179 8.51 -7.46 -4.66
CA GLU A 179 9.67 -7.99 -5.36
C GLU A 179 10.97 -7.79 -4.56
N THR A 180 11.21 -6.60 -4.00
CA THR A 180 12.35 -6.39 -3.09
C THR A 180 12.29 -7.33 -1.88
N VAL A 181 11.11 -7.58 -1.31
CA VAL A 181 10.95 -8.55 -0.22
C VAL A 181 11.26 -9.96 -0.72
N HIS A 182 10.75 -10.35 -1.88
CA HIS A 182 10.98 -11.66 -2.46
C HIS A 182 12.47 -11.95 -2.65
N GLN A 183 13.19 -11.03 -3.30
CA GLN A 183 14.64 -11.10 -3.50
C GLN A 183 15.41 -11.12 -2.17
N ALA A 184 14.90 -10.45 -1.14
CA ALA A 184 15.52 -10.41 0.18
C ALA A 184 15.39 -11.72 0.98
N VAL A 185 14.38 -12.54 0.67
CA VAL A 185 14.09 -13.75 1.47
C VAL A 185 14.28 -15.04 0.69
N GLU A 186 14.51 -14.95 -0.62
CA GLU A 186 14.79 -16.10 -1.46
C GLU A 186 16.11 -16.76 -1.04
N GLY A 187 16.04 -18.04 -0.66
CA GLY A 187 17.21 -18.82 -0.25
C GLY A 187 17.69 -18.55 1.18
N GLU A 188 17.06 -17.63 1.90
CA GLU A 188 17.30 -17.41 3.33
C GLU A 188 16.60 -18.47 4.20
N ASP A 189 17.06 -18.63 5.43
CA ASP A 189 16.34 -19.42 6.44
C ASP A 189 14.93 -18.83 6.67
N SER A 190 13.99 -19.61 7.20
CA SER A 190 12.62 -19.15 7.46
C SER A 190 12.33 -19.14 8.97
N PRO A 191 12.62 -18.04 9.69
CA PRO A 191 12.39 -17.94 11.12
C PRO A 191 10.95 -18.27 11.50
N LYS A 192 10.77 -18.95 12.63
CA LYS A 192 9.45 -19.31 13.15
C LYS A 192 8.78 -18.09 13.78
N VAL A 193 7.63 -17.72 13.25
CA VAL A 193 6.86 -16.55 13.69
C VAL A 193 5.50 -16.98 14.19
N MET A 194 5.07 -16.44 15.33
CA MET A 194 3.73 -16.63 15.87
C MET A 194 3.01 -15.30 16.08
N TYR A 195 1.78 -15.19 15.58
CA TYR A 195 0.90 -14.06 15.90
C TYR A 195 0.10 -14.32 17.16
N VAL A 196 0.28 -13.48 18.18
CA VAL A 196 -0.39 -13.64 19.48
C VAL A 196 -1.57 -12.67 19.57
N MET A 197 -2.76 -13.23 19.76
CA MET A 197 -3.99 -12.47 19.97
C MET A 197 -4.49 -12.64 21.40
N SER A 198 -5.39 -11.76 21.82
CA SER A 198 -6.05 -11.88 23.13
C SER A 198 -6.78 -13.22 23.27
N GLY A 199 -6.79 -13.77 24.49
CA GLY A 199 -7.53 -15.01 24.80
C GLY A 199 -6.87 -16.27 24.25
N GLY A 200 -5.57 -16.25 23.96
CA GLY A 200 -4.83 -17.40 23.43
C GLY A 200 -5.10 -17.72 21.96
N TYR A 201 -5.81 -16.83 21.25
CA TYR A 201 -6.04 -16.96 19.82
C TYR A 201 -4.78 -16.67 19.02
N THR A 202 -4.70 -17.30 17.85
CA THR A 202 -3.66 -17.05 16.85
C THR A 202 -4.27 -17.12 15.44
N ALA A 203 -3.44 -16.88 14.43
CA ALA A 203 -3.82 -16.92 13.03
C ALA A 203 -3.05 -18.03 12.30
N GLY A 204 -3.74 -19.12 11.97
CA GLY A 204 -3.18 -20.24 11.22
C GLY A 204 -3.34 -20.08 9.72
N SER A 205 -3.26 -21.21 9.02
CA SER A 205 -3.30 -21.28 7.55
C SER A 205 -4.55 -20.64 6.95
N GLY A 206 -4.38 -19.98 5.80
CA GLY A 206 -5.47 -19.34 5.05
C GLY A 206 -5.97 -18.03 5.65
N THR A 207 -5.29 -17.49 6.66
CA THR A 207 -5.53 -16.14 7.16
C THR A 207 -4.70 -15.11 6.41
N PHE A 208 -5.09 -13.84 6.50
CA PHE A 208 -4.29 -12.76 5.94
C PHE A 208 -2.95 -12.56 6.67
N MET A 209 -2.91 -12.86 7.99
CA MET A 209 -1.67 -12.84 8.76
C MET A 209 -0.71 -13.94 8.31
N ASP A 210 -1.23 -15.13 7.97
CA ASP A 210 -0.44 -16.20 7.39
C ASP A 210 0.23 -15.77 6.07
N THR A 211 -0.51 -15.10 5.19
CA THR A 211 0.08 -14.47 3.99
C THR A 211 1.16 -13.46 4.35
N ILE A 212 0.96 -12.61 5.36
CA ILE A 212 1.96 -11.61 5.75
C ILE A 212 3.24 -12.26 6.26
N ILE A 213 3.14 -13.30 7.10
CA ILE A 213 4.28 -14.02 7.66
C ILE A 213 5.06 -14.73 6.54
N THR A 214 4.37 -15.50 5.70
CA THR A 214 4.99 -16.30 4.65
C THR A 214 5.64 -15.43 3.57
N GLN A 215 4.98 -14.35 3.15
CA GLN A 215 5.54 -13.41 2.17
C GLN A 215 6.75 -12.65 2.71
N ALA A 216 6.88 -12.51 4.02
CA ALA A 216 8.04 -11.89 4.67
C ALA A 216 9.21 -12.86 4.91
N GLY A 217 9.15 -14.09 4.38
CA GLY A 217 10.19 -15.11 4.59
C GLY A 217 10.16 -15.73 5.98
N GLY A 218 9.01 -15.76 6.64
CA GLY A 218 8.83 -16.44 7.94
C GLY A 218 7.95 -17.67 7.83
N THR A 219 8.13 -18.58 8.80
CA THR A 219 7.29 -19.78 8.96
C THR A 219 6.21 -19.49 9.99
N ASN A 220 4.93 -19.59 9.62
CA ASN A 220 3.83 -19.42 10.56
C ASN A 220 3.67 -20.65 11.47
N VAL A 221 4.07 -20.52 12.73
CA VAL A 221 4.03 -21.59 13.73
C VAL A 221 2.63 -22.17 13.92
N ALA A 222 1.59 -21.32 13.89
CA ALA A 222 0.22 -21.79 14.04
C ALA A 222 -0.21 -22.66 12.85
N ALA A 223 0.19 -22.30 11.63
CA ALA A 223 -0.10 -23.09 10.44
C ALA A 223 0.61 -24.45 10.47
N GLU A 224 1.89 -24.49 10.88
CA GLU A 224 2.65 -25.74 11.06
C GLU A 224 2.03 -26.65 12.14
N ALA A 225 1.46 -26.04 13.19
CA ALA A 225 0.69 -26.76 14.21
C ALA A 225 -0.70 -27.21 13.73
N GLY A 226 -1.03 -27.05 12.44
CA GLY A 226 -2.30 -27.49 11.84
C GLY A 226 -3.48 -26.55 12.11
N ILE A 227 -3.25 -25.37 12.68
CA ILE A 227 -4.31 -24.38 12.91
C ILE A 227 -4.77 -23.80 11.57
N LYS A 228 -6.10 -23.66 11.42
CA LYS A 228 -6.75 -23.04 10.26
C LYS A 228 -7.53 -21.82 10.71
N SER A 229 -7.53 -20.76 9.90
CA SER A 229 -8.23 -19.52 10.26
C SER A 229 -7.75 -18.99 11.63
N TYR A 230 -8.64 -18.37 12.40
CA TYR A 230 -8.36 -17.86 13.74
C TYR A 230 -8.87 -18.83 14.81
N GLN A 231 -7.96 -19.45 15.57
CA GLN A 231 -8.30 -20.43 16.60
C GLN A 231 -7.39 -20.25 17.83
N PRO A 232 -7.84 -20.73 19.02
CA PRO A 232 -6.97 -20.82 20.18
C PRO A 232 -5.85 -21.86 19.95
N ILE A 233 -4.70 -21.61 20.57
CA ILE A 233 -3.55 -22.54 20.63
C ILE A 233 -3.08 -22.65 22.08
N SER A 234 -2.75 -23.87 22.53
CA SER A 234 -2.33 -24.09 23.92
C SER A 234 -0.89 -23.64 24.13
N SER A 235 -0.57 -23.20 25.35
CA SER A 235 0.79 -22.75 25.67
C SER A 235 1.83 -23.85 25.53
N GLU A 236 1.46 -25.11 25.80
CA GLU A 236 2.35 -26.27 25.62
C GLU A 236 2.75 -26.43 24.15
N VAL A 237 1.79 -26.31 23.21
CA VAL A 237 2.08 -26.38 21.78
C VAL A 237 2.98 -25.21 21.35
N VAL A 238 2.75 -24.00 21.87
CA VAL A 238 3.61 -22.84 21.56
C VAL A 238 5.04 -23.07 22.02
N VAL A 239 5.23 -23.59 23.23
CA VAL A 239 6.56 -23.92 23.76
C VAL A 239 7.20 -25.04 22.96
N GLU A 240 6.47 -26.09 22.59
CA GLU A 240 6.99 -27.18 21.75
C GLU A 240 7.45 -26.69 20.37
N GLN A 241 6.69 -25.78 19.77
CA GLN A 241 7.00 -25.26 18.43
C GLN A 241 8.20 -24.30 18.39
N GLN A 242 8.62 -23.75 19.54
CA GLN A 242 9.79 -22.88 19.70
C GLN A 242 9.82 -21.70 18.68
N PRO A 243 8.85 -20.75 18.73
CA PRO A 243 8.90 -19.55 17.88
C PRO A 243 10.14 -18.69 18.15
N ASP A 244 10.73 -18.17 17.08
CA ASP A 244 11.84 -17.20 17.10
C ASP A 244 11.36 -15.76 17.31
N TRP A 245 10.14 -15.47 16.86
CA TRP A 245 9.53 -14.13 16.94
C TRP A 245 8.04 -14.18 17.28
N PHE A 246 7.59 -13.23 18.11
CA PHE A 246 6.17 -12.95 18.31
C PHE A 246 5.71 -11.68 17.60
N ILE A 247 4.63 -11.78 16.83
CA ILE A 247 3.87 -10.60 16.39
C ILE A 247 2.87 -10.25 17.48
N LEU A 248 2.99 -9.05 18.06
CA LEU A 248 2.14 -8.57 19.15
C LEU A 248 1.39 -7.28 18.77
N SER A 249 0.21 -7.09 19.37
CA SER A 249 -0.42 -5.78 19.39
C SER A 249 0.46 -4.76 20.11
N ALA A 250 0.44 -3.50 19.66
CA ALA A 250 1.25 -2.45 20.26
C ALA A 250 0.93 -2.29 21.76
N GLY A 251 1.97 -2.35 22.61
CA GLY A 251 1.83 -2.27 24.06
C GLY A 251 1.49 -3.59 24.77
N SER A 252 1.23 -4.67 24.02
CA SER A 252 1.07 -6.01 24.60
C SER A 252 2.43 -6.59 25.02
N LYS A 253 2.40 -7.41 26.09
CA LYS A 253 3.55 -8.20 26.54
C LYS A 253 3.47 -9.62 25.98
N ILE A 254 4.61 -10.29 25.94
CA ILE A 254 4.65 -11.74 25.71
C ILE A 254 3.94 -12.42 26.89
N PRO A 255 3.01 -13.36 26.65
CA PRO A 255 2.41 -14.16 27.71
C PRO A 255 3.47 -14.93 28.52
N ASP A 256 3.34 -14.94 29.85
CA ASP A 256 4.31 -15.56 30.76
C ASP A 256 4.52 -17.06 30.45
N ASP A 257 3.46 -17.75 30.04
CA ASP A 257 3.50 -19.18 29.68
C ASP A 257 4.40 -19.48 28.46
N TYR A 258 4.81 -18.46 27.68
CA TYR A 258 5.68 -18.62 26.52
C TYR A 258 7.16 -18.40 26.87
N GLY A 259 7.49 -18.24 28.15
CA GLY A 259 8.83 -17.88 28.66
C GLY A 259 9.97 -18.80 28.21
N GLU A 260 9.67 -20.05 27.88
CA GLU A 260 10.69 -21.01 27.44
C GLU A 260 11.03 -20.95 25.94
N THR A 261 10.31 -20.14 25.17
CA THR A 261 10.57 -19.95 23.74
C THR A 261 11.78 -19.04 23.48
N PRO A 262 12.49 -19.21 22.35
CA PRO A 262 13.56 -18.29 21.93
C PRO A 262 13.07 -16.84 21.87
N ALA A 263 11.88 -16.62 21.30
CA ALA A 263 11.26 -15.30 21.22
C ALA A 263 11.11 -14.63 22.59
N ALA A 264 10.68 -15.36 23.62
CA ALA A 264 10.51 -14.82 24.96
C ALA A 264 11.85 -14.56 25.66
N LYS A 265 12.79 -15.51 25.59
CA LYS A 265 14.12 -15.40 26.21
C LYS A 265 14.91 -14.21 25.70
N GLU A 266 14.77 -13.90 24.43
CA GLU A 266 15.48 -12.80 23.77
C GLU A 266 14.63 -11.53 23.58
N ASN A 267 13.39 -11.54 24.08
CA ASN A 267 12.43 -10.44 23.90
C ASN A 267 12.23 -10.02 22.43
N ARG A 268 12.25 -11.00 21.52
CA ARG A 268 12.08 -10.82 20.07
C ARG A 268 10.61 -10.68 19.72
N THR A 269 10.16 -9.42 19.66
CA THR A 269 8.78 -9.08 19.31
C THR A 269 8.75 -8.07 18.18
N VAL A 270 7.70 -8.16 17.37
CA VAL A 270 7.40 -7.17 16.33
C VAL A 270 5.95 -6.72 16.47
N SER A 271 5.75 -5.40 16.45
CA SER A 271 4.39 -4.84 16.44
C SER A 271 4.03 -4.34 15.05
N LEU A 272 2.90 -4.77 14.53
CA LEU A 272 2.39 -4.38 13.21
C LEU A 272 1.16 -3.47 13.37
N ASN A 273 0.95 -2.59 12.40
CA ASN A 273 -0.22 -1.70 12.42
C ASN A 273 -1.51 -2.53 12.28
N PRO A 274 -2.42 -2.52 13.27
CA PRO A 274 -3.61 -3.37 13.26
C PRO A 274 -4.51 -3.09 12.06
N ASN A 275 -4.53 -1.87 11.54
CA ASN A 275 -5.30 -1.52 10.36
C ASN A 275 -4.74 -2.19 9.09
N TYR A 276 -3.42 -2.28 8.95
CA TYR A 276 -2.79 -2.79 7.74
C TYR A 276 -2.77 -4.33 7.68
N VAL A 277 -2.78 -4.99 8.84
CA VAL A 277 -2.81 -6.47 8.92
C VAL A 277 -4.22 -7.06 8.87
N SER A 278 -5.27 -6.23 8.91
CA SER A 278 -6.68 -6.67 8.93
C SER A 278 -7.49 -6.20 7.73
N GLN A 279 -6.87 -5.46 6.80
CA GLN A 279 -7.54 -4.85 5.66
C GLN A 279 -6.87 -5.33 4.37
N PRO A 280 -7.57 -6.12 3.53
CA PRO A 280 -7.08 -6.51 2.21
C PRO A 280 -7.07 -5.30 1.28
N ALA A 281 -6.01 -4.50 1.35
CA ALA A 281 -5.86 -3.19 0.71
C ALA A 281 -4.36 -2.86 0.55
N PRO A 282 -4.00 -1.83 -0.25
CA PRO A 282 -2.62 -1.60 -0.66
C PRO A 282 -1.57 -1.53 0.46
N GLN A 283 -1.95 -1.09 1.67
CA GLN A 283 -1.01 -0.98 2.77
C GLN A 283 -0.57 -2.32 3.37
N ILE A 284 -1.09 -3.47 2.91
CA ILE A 284 -0.56 -4.80 3.28
C ILE A 284 0.95 -4.92 3.04
N VAL A 285 1.47 -4.20 2.05
CA VAL A 285 2.90 -4.15 1.73
C VAL A 285 3.73 -3.65 2.92
N THR A 286 3.17 -2.76 3.74
CA THR A 286 3.86 -2.16 4.90
C THR A 286 4.20 -3.19 5.99
N PRO A 287 3.26 -3.99 6.54
CA PRO A 287 3.59 -5.03 7.50
C PRO A 287 4.48 -6.13 6.92
N ILE A 288 4.31 -6.53 5.66
CA ILE A 288 5.20 -7.51 5.00
C ILE A 288 6.63 -6.99 4.96
N THR A 289 6.83 -5.77 4.45
CA THR A 289 8.14 -5.13 4.38
C THR A 289 8.78 -4.98 5.76
N LYS A 290 8.00 -4.55 6.76
CA LYS A 290 8.50 -4.39 8.13
C LYS A 290 8.94 -5.74 8.72
N LEU A 291 8.16 -6.79 8.50
CA LEU A 291 8.48 -8.11 9.00
C LEU A 291 9.72 -8.67 8.29
N ALA A 292 9.81 -8.56 6.97
CA ALA A 292 11.00 -8.99 6.21
C ALA A 292 12.28 -8.30 6.69
N LYS A 293 12.24 -6.97 6.91
CA LYS A 293 13.37 -6.22 7.50
C LYS A 293 13.76 -6.68 8.92
N THR A 294 12.80 -7.22 9.66
CA THR A 294 13.01 -7.68 11.04
C THR A 294 13.60 -9.08 11.06
N LEU A 295 13.08 -9.97 10.21
CA LEU A 295 13.52 -11.36 10.11
C LEU A 295 14.84 -11.48 9.36
N HIS A 296 15.03 -10.67 8.32
CA HIS A 296 16.10 -10.76 7.32
C HIS A 296 16.80 -9.40 7.11
N PRO A 297 17.37 -8.77 8.16
CA PRO A 297 17.85 -7.39 8.08
C PRO A 297 18.98 -7.18 7.06
N GLU A 298 19.95 -8.11 7.00
CA GLU A 298 21.11 -7.99 6.11
C GLU A 298 20.73 -8.28 4.65
N ALA A 299 19.99 -9.36 4.39
CA ALA A 299 19.53 -9.73 3.06
C ALA A 299 18.57 -8.66 2.48
N TYR A 300 17.67 -8.12 3.31
CA TYR A 300 16.80 -7.02 2.90
C TYR A 300 17.59 -5.74 2.54
N ALA A 301 18.61 -5.40 3.32
CA ALA A 301 19.45 -4.24 3.02
C ALA A 301 20.15 -4.38 1.65
N GLN A 302 20.62 -5.58 1.32
CA GLN A 302 21.26 -5.89 0.03
C GLN A 302 20.26 -5.82 -1.14
N ALA A 303 19.12 -6.51 -1.03
CA ALA A 303 18.11 -6.52 -2.08
C ALA A 303 17.58 -5.10 -2.40
N ASN A 304 17.36 -4.29 -1.37
CA ASN A 304 16.87 -2.91 -1.55
C ASN A 304 17.88 -2.01 -2.29
N VAL A 305 19.19 -2.26 -2.19
CA VAL A 305 20.22 -1.56 -2.97
C VAL A 305 20.19 -2.01 -4.44
N THR A 306 20.04 -3.31 -4.69
CA THR A 306 19.96 -3.88 -6.05
C THR A 306 18.73 -3.37 -6.80
N THR A 307 17.53 -3.44 -6.19
CA THR A 307 16.30 -2.92 -6.82
C THR A 307 16.43 -1.42 -7.15
N THR A 308 16.99 -0.62 -6.23
CA THR A 308 17.19 0.82 -6.46
C THR A 308 18.16 1.09 -7.63
N THR A 309 19.20 0.26 -7.78
CA THR A 309 20.20 0.39 -8.84
C THR A 309 19.64 -0.02 -10.21
N GLU A 310 18.85 -1.09 -10.28
CA GLU A 310 18.19 -1.53 -11.51
C GLU A 310 17.11 -0.54 -11.96
N THR A 311 16.29 -0.01 -11.05
CA THR A 311 15.33 1.05 -11.40
C THR A 311 16.03 2.32 -11.90
N THR A 312 17.17 2.70 -11.31
CA THR A 312 17.94 3.89 -11.74
C THR A 312 18.65 3.69 -13.08
N ASN A 313 19.18 2.49 -13.35
CA ASN A 313 19.83 2.17 -14.62
C ASN A 313 18.84 2.02 -15.79
N THR A 314 17.56 1.77 -15.51
CA THR A 314 16.51 1.74 -16.54
C THR A 314 16.01 3.16 -16.90
N ASP A 315 16.29 4.16 -16.07
CA ASP A 315 15.91 5.58 -16.28
C ASP A 315 17.11 6.47 -16.70
N THR A 316 18.34 5.91 -16.74
CA THR A 316 19.57 6.64 -17.08
C THR A 316 20.19 6.11 -18.39
N SER A 317 19.43 6.15 -19.48
CA SER A 317 19.99 6.17 -20.84
C SER A 317 19.41 7.36 -21.59
N GLY A 318 19.93 8.54 -21.27
CA GLY A 318 19.62 9.77 -21.97
C GLY A 318 19.91 11.01 -21.16
N THR A 319 21.19 11.41 -21.05
CA THR A 319 21.56 12.83 -21.05
C THR A 319 23.03 12.93 -21.44
N ASP A 320 23.24 13.41 -22.67
CA ASP A 320 24.52 13.89 -23.17
C ASP A 320 25.11 14.96 -22.25
N SER A 321 26.40 14.79 -21.97
CA SER A 321 27.25 15.87 -21.46
C SER A 321 27.19 17.07 -22.39
N LYS A 322 26.61 18.18 -21.90
CA LYS A 322 26.87 19.50 -22.46
C LYS A 322 27.55 20.38 -21.42
N THR A 323 28.88 20.33 -21.50
CA THR A 323 29.83 21.29 -20.92
C THR A 323 29.34 22.72 -21.08
N THR A 324 29.14 23.42 -19.96
CA THR A 324 29.10 24.89 -19.94
C THR A 324 30.09 25.38 -18.89
N THR A 325 31.20 25.90 -19.40
CA THR A 325 32.25 26.63 -18.69
C THR A 325 31.65 27.78 -17.88
N THR A 326 31.85 27.78 -16.56
CA THR A 326 31.67 28.98 -15.73
C THR A 326 33.05 29.45 -15.27
N THR A 327 33.49 30.57 -15.85
CA THR A 327 34.69 31.31 -15.49
C THR A 327 34.50 31.95 -14.12
N ALA A 328 35.42 31.64 -13.21
CA ALA A 328 35.60 32.35 -11.95
C ALA A 328 36.22 33.73 -12.21
N ALA A 329 35.68 34.77 -11.55
CA ALA A 329 36.38 36.03 -11.37
C ALA A 329 36.14 36.54 -9.93
N THR A 330 37.22 36.54 -9.16
CA THR A 330 37.38 37.19 -7.86
C THR A 330 37.92 38.60 -8.08
N THR A 331 37.42 39.60 -7.35
CA THR A 331 38.12 40.82 -6.85
C THR A 331 37.06 41.64 -6.09
N THR A 332 37.10 41.82 -4.76
CA THR A 332 37.98 42.63 -3.87
C THR A 332 37.17 43.82 -3.29
N GLU A 333 37.23 43.88 -1.95
CA GLU A 333 36.88 44.89 -0.96
C GLU A 333 36.72 46.37 -1.38
N SER A 334 35.79 47.07 -0.72
CA SER A 334 36.09 48.33 -0.03
C SER A 334 35.00 48.70 1.00
N ASN A 335 35.45 49.08 2.19
CA ASN A 335 34.73 49.48 3.40
C ASN A 335 33.85 50.74 3.26
N GLY A 336 32.79 50.81 4.08
CA GLY A 336 32.07 52.05 4.42
C GLY A 336 30.83 51.83 5.31
N GLN A 337 30.96 52.11 6.60
CA GLN A 337 29.90 52.18 7.65
C GLN A 337 29.97 53.60 8.29
N PRO A 338 29.05 54.15 9.15
CA PRO A 338 27.69 53.78 9.64
C PRO A 338 26.62 54.91 9.58
N GLY A 339 25.37 54.59 9.97
CA GLY A 339 24.39 55.54 10.54
C GLY A 339 23.11 54.83 11.00
N LEU A 340 23.00 54.40 12.27
CA LEU A 340 22.34 55.05 13.43
C LEU A 340 20.80 55.04 13.45
N GLY A 341 20.26 54.29 14.44
CA GLY A 341 18.88 54.35 14.92
C GLY A 341 18.64 53.27 15.98
N VAL A 342 18.69 53.65 17.27
CA VAL A 342 18.64 52.79 18.47
C VAL A 342 17.22 52.85 19.14
N PRO A 343 16.94 52.30 20.36
CA PRO A 343 16.05 51.15 20.58
C PRO A 343 14.84 51.48 21.50
N VAL A 344 13.95 50.52 21.79
CA VAL A 344 13.14 50.55 23.03
C VAL A 344 13.04 49.16 23.67
N ALA A 345 13.10 49.17 25.00
CA ALA A 345 13.44 48.08 25.89
C ALA A 345 12.25 47.29 26.48
N VAL A 346 12.64 46.09 26.93
CA VAL A 346 12.15 45.18 27.98
C VAL A 346 11.21 45.75 29.06
N ALA A 347 10.18 44.99 29.41
CA ALA A 347 9.74 44.83 30.81
C ALA A 347 9.01 43.48 31.04
N ALA A 348 9.54 42.69 31.98
CA ALA A 348 8.93 41.53 32.59
C ALA A 348 8.48 41.90 34.02
N VAL A 349 7.30 41.44 34.46
CA VAL A 349 6.91 41.41 35.90
C VAL A 349 6.05 40.17 36.18
N ALA A 350 6.27 39.62 37.38
CA ALA A 350 5.86 38.32 37.90
C ALA A 350 4.51 38.30 38.67
N LEU A 351 3.96 37.08 38.79
CA LEU A 351 3.26 36.41 39.92
C LEU A 351 2.62 37.23 41.08
N VAL A 352 1.38 36.86 41.46
CA VAL A 352 0.93 36.24 42.74
C VAL A 352 -0.57 36.52 43.02
N GLY A 353 -1.30 35.48 43.51
CA GLY A 353 -2.54 35.61 44.32
C GLY A 353 -3.68 34.65 43.90
N LEU A 354 -3.71 33.36 44.27
CA LEU A 354 -4.22 32.72 45.52
C LEU A 354 -5.67 33.07 45.96
N LEU A 355 -6.48 32.00 46.00
CA LEU A 355 -7.59 31.65 46.91
C LEU A 355 -8.98 32.28 46.73
N ALA A 356 -9.96 31.40 46.42
CA ALA A 356 -11.12 31.17 47.30
C ALA A 356 -11.80 29.82 46.98
N ARG A 357 -11.86 28.92 47.97
CA ARG A 357 -12.77 27.78 48.04
C ARG A 357 -13.52 27.83 49.38
N ARG A 358 -14.83 27.92 49.30
CA ARG A 358 -15.92 27.64 50.27
C ARG A 358 -17.18 28.04 49.48
N ASP A 359 -18.16 27.17 49.24
CA ASP A 359 -18.84 26.24 50.14
C ASP A 359 -19.07 24.84 49.54
#